data_AF-A0A6I0IBB9-F1
#
_entry.id   AF-A0A6I0IBB9-F1
#
_cell.length_a   1.000
_cell.length_b   1.000
_cell.length_c   1.000
_cell.angle_alpha   90.00
_cell.angle_beta   90.00
_cell.angle_gamma   90.00
#
_symmetry.space_group_name_H-M   'P 1'
#
loop_
_entity.id
_entity.type
_entity.pdbx_description
1 polymer ?
#
loop_
_entity_poly.entity_id
_entity_poly.type
_entity_poly.pdbx_seq_one_letter_code
_entity_poly.pdbx_strand_id
1 'polypeptide(L)'
;MRTILFTILMLFALSCGINCQAQTLKEYAKQHQKELEERQRIEKINYEKACQKGTIEAYNEYLKMYPHGKYVQEINNRISDYDLWKKAKSANTIDGYNEYINNSKYKSYVKQANEAIAELQSVSVWQIVKNSDKEEDVEYFMQKFPKSSCIEAAQKRIHEIRAVNHYKNGDLAKAYDEFNSAGGRNYLQNSNQSLYDKCLEFHDYTSLTSSSKQEELQAFLRKYPNSEYYNTVSDMLAVSMAKNFSMYVGDYTVNQALSYAKDDYTKNIVKSYAKQAKKNYSEYKRNQRKARVRANGGYINYGLEFLDFGMNMFMSDRMLNIGYYNAGISMRIGNFRAPVQFEIGVKPGVIFYAMSEYDDYYYDDYDYKTAFHLPIYAKLKVNLCSIGNKSKLYASAFGSYKAVRNEDIEGRFAVGGGLGIGWRHWDWMVYYKQDLEENTRYSYTDESKYIGTSLAYYF
;
A
#
# COMPACT_ATOMS: atom_id res chain seq x y z
N MET A 1 112.42 88.01 31.58
CA MET A 1 111.76 86.75 32.00
C MET A 1 110.23 86.74 31.88
N ARG A 2 109.52 87.89 31.88
CA ARG A 2 108.04 87.93 31.75
C ARG A 2 107.50 87.57 30.35
N THR A 3 108.28 87.75 29.29
CA THR A 3 107.85 87.53 27.90
C THR A 3 107.90 86.07 27.44
N ILE A 4 108.79 85.23 28.00
CA ILE A 4 108.93 83.82 27.62
C ILE A 4 107.83 82.95 28.28
N LEU A 5 107.39 83.30 29.48
CA LEU A 5 106.30 82.59 30.16
C LEU A 5 104.95 82.79 29.43
N PHE A 6 104.73 83.99 28.86
CA PHE A 6 103.50 84.31 28.12
C PHE A 6 103.40 83.58 26.78
N THR A 7 104.53 83.41 26.07
CA THR A 7 104.56 82.67 24.80
C THR A 7 104.40 81.16 25.00
N ILE A 8 104.98 80.58 26.06
CA ILE A 8 104.78 79.16 26.39
C ILE A 8 103.33 78.90 26.84
N LEU A 9 102.72 79.80 27.62
CA LEU A 9 101.30 79.71 27.97
C LEU A 9 100.37 79.87 26.76
N MET A 10 100.69 80.77 25.82
CA MET A 10 99.92 80.87 24.57
C MET A 10 100.05 79.62 23.70
N LEU A 11 101.25 79.04 23.58
CA LEU A 11 101.47 77.81 22.80
C LEU A 11 100.78 76.58 23.43
N PHE A 12 100.73 76.48 24.76
CA PHE A 12 99.98 75.45 25.47
C PHE A 12 98.46 75.66 25.37
N ALA A 13 97.99 76.91 25.39
CA ALA A 13 96.58 77.24 25.19
C ALA A 13 96.13 76.99 23.74
N LEU A 14 96.99 77.27 22.76
CA LEU A 14 96.77 76.96 21.34
C LEU A 14 96.78 75.45 21.08
N SER A 15 97.71 74.68 21.67
CA SER A 15 97.76 73.22 21.51
C SER A 15 96.61 72.49 22.23
N CYS A 16 96.19 72.94 23.42
CA CYS A 16 94.98 72.44 24.09
C CYS A 16 93.69 72.81 23.33
N GLY A 17 93.60 74.03 22.78
CA GLY A 17 92.46 74.47 21.99
C GLY A 17 92.27 73.64 20.71
N ILE A 18 93.36 73.34 20.00
CA ILE A 18 93.35 72.51 18.79
C ILE A 18 93.03 71.04 19.10
N ASN A 19 93.56 70.49 20.21
CA ASN A 19 93.28 69.10 20.61
C ASN A 19 91.82 68.91 21.09
N CYS A 20 91.25 69.91 21.79
CA CYS A 20 89.85 69.94 22.21
C CYS A 20 88.88 70.07 21.01
N GLN A 21 89.20 70.90 20.01
CA GLN A 21 88.43 70.98 18.76
C GLN A 21 88.51 69.69 17.92
N ALA A 22 89.65 69.01 17.87
CA ALA A 22 89.79 67.73 17.18
C ALA A 22 89.01 66.58 17.84
N GLN A 23 88.88 66.59 19.17
CA GLN A 23 88.16 65.57 19.93
C GLN A 23 86.64 65.74 19.84
N THR A 24 86.15 66.99 19.89
CA THR A 24 84.74 67.34 19.65
C THR A 24 84.28 67.05 18.22
N LEU A 25 85.13 67.27 17.21
CA LEU A 25 84.86 66.86 15.82
C LEU A 25 84.78 65.34 15.65
N LYS A 26 85.62 64.56 16.36
CA LYS A 26 85.55 63.09 16.36
C LYS A 26 84.30 62.56 17.05
N GLU A 27 83.89 63.17 18.17
CA GLU A 27 82.64 62.83 18.87
C GLU A 27 81.41 63.18 18.01
N TYR A 28 81.40 64.34 17.37
CA TYR A 28 80.36 64.74 16.42
C TYR A 28 80.27 63.79 15.23
N ALA A 29 81.41 63.41 14.63
CA ALA A 29 81.44 62.43 13.54
C ALA A 29 80.92 61.04 13.98
N LYS A 30 81.26 60.60 15.20
CA LYS A 30 80.80 59.32 15.77
C LYS A 30 79.30 59.34 16.09
N GLN A 31 78.78 60.47 16.56
CA GLN A 31 77.35 60.65 16.81
C GLN A 31 76.56 60.70 15.50
N HIS A 32 77.03 61.48 14.52
CA HIS A 32 76.43 61.55 13.19
C HIS A 32 76.43 60.18 12.48
N GLN A 33 77.48 59.38 12.67
CA GLN A 33 77.54 57.99 12.18
C GLN A 33 76.48 57.09 12.83
N LYS A 34 76.31 57.15 14.17
CA LYS A 34 75.27 56.40 14.88
C LYS A 34 73.85 56.81 14.45
N GLU A 35 73.61 58.10 14.24
CA GLU A 35 72.32 58.61 13.75
C GLU A 35 72.04 58.14 12.31
N LEU A 36 73.07 58.05 11.46
CA LEU A 36 72.95 57.49 10.12
C LEU A 36 72.62 55.98 10.16
N GLU A 37 73.29 55.22 11.03
CA GLU A 37 73.05 53.78 11.21
C GLU A 37 71.64 53.49 11.74
N GLU A 38 71.15 54.27 12.71
CA GLU A 38 69.79 54.11 13.24
C GLU A 38 68.73 54.48 12.18
N ARG A 39 68.97 55.54 11.38
CA ARG A 39 68.10 55.87 10.23
C ARG A 39 68.03 54.73 9.22
N GLN A 40 69.17 54.13 8.87
CA GLN A 40 69.23 52.98 7.96
C GLN A 40 68.55 51.73 8.53
N ARG A 41 68.66 51.51 9.85
CA ARG A 41 67.98 50.42 10.55
C ARG A 41 66.47 50.59 10.52
N ILE A 42 65.96 51.79 10.82
CA ILE A 42 64.53 52.09 10.77
C ILE A 42 63.99 51.97 9.34
N GLU A 43 64.73 52.48 8.34
CA GLU A 43 64.38 52.32 6.93
C GLU A 43 64.29 50.83 6.54
N LYS A 44 65.27 50.01 6.94
CA LYS A 44 65.26 48.56 6.69
C LYS A 44 64.04 47.89 7.31
N ILE A 45 63.67 48.23 8.54
CA ILE A 45 62.46 47.71 9.20
C ILE A 45 61.20 48.10 8.41
N ASN A 46 61.11 49.35 7.95
CA ASN A 46 59.95 49.82 7.18
C ASN A 46 59.89 49.20 5.78
N TYR A 47 61.04 48.96 5.13
CA TYR A 47 61.14 48.17 3.91
C TYR A 47 60.67 46.73 4.12
N GLU A 48 61.15 46.06 5.17
CA GLU A 48 60.74 44.68 5.50
C GLU A 48 59.24 44.61 5.79
N LYS A 49 58.67 45.59 6.51
CA LYS A 49 57.22 45.71 6.71
C LYS A 49 56.46 45.88 5.39
N ALA A 50 56.96 46.71 4.47
CA ALA A 50 56.34 46.91 3.18
C ALA A 50 56.36 45.62 2.34
N CYS A 51 57.50 44.92 2.33
CA CYS A 51 57.64 43.60 1.71
C CYS A 51 56.76 42.53 2.33
N GLN A 52 56.61 42.53 3.66
CA GLN A 52 55.76 41.59 4.37
C GLN A 52 54.27 41.83 4.09
N LYS A 53 53.84 43.09 3.97
CA LYS A 53 52.48 43.43 3.54
C LYS A 53 52.25 43.03 2.08
N GLY A 54 53.24 43.24 1.21
CA GLY A 54 53.21 42.79 -0.18
C GLY A 54 52.14 43.45 -1.04
N THR A 55 51.67 44.66 -0.69
CA THR A 55 50.65 45.40 -1.44
C THR A 55 51.23 46.67 -2.06
N ILE A 56 50.60 47.15 -3.13
CA ILE A 56 50.97 48.42 -3.79
C ILE A 56 50.92 49.59 -2.80
N GLU A 57 49.92 49.61 -1.91
CA GLU A 57 49.75 50.68 -0.93
C GLU A 57 50.94 50.75 0.04
N ALA A 58 51.40 49.59 0.51
CA ALA A 58 52.55 49.49 1.40
C ALA A 58 53.87 49.88 0.71
N TYR A 59 54.01 49.54 -0.57
CA TYR A 59 55.17 49.94 -1.38
C TYR A 59 55.17 51.46 -1.65
N ASN A 60 54.02 52.04 -2.01
CA ASN A 60 53.87 53.47 -2.20
C ASN A 60 54.10 54.26 -0.90
N GLU A 61 53.66 53.73 0.24
CA GLU A 61 53.91 54.31 1.57
C GLU A 61 55.42 54.37 1.89
N TYR A 62 56.16 53.28 1.61
CA TYR A 62 57.62 53.28 1.75
C TYR A 62 58.29 54.31 0.84
N LEU A 63 57.90 54.38 -0.45
CA LEU A 63 58.46 55.35 -1.40
C LEU A 63 58.19 56.80 -0.98
N LYS A 64 57.06 57.07 -0.33
CA LYS A 64 56.72 58.39 0.22
C LYS A 64 57.59 58.75 1.44
N MET A 65 57.88 57.80 2.32
CA MET A 65 58.70 58.03 3.51
C MET A 65 60.21 58.09 3.21
N TYR A 66 60.66 57.36 2.18
CA TYR A 66 62.08 57.21 1.84
C TYR A 66 62.32 57.41 0.32
N PRO A 67 62.10 58.61 -0.24
CA PRO A 67 62.16 58.86 -1.69
C PRO A 67 63.56 58.64 -2.30
N HIS A 68 64.62 58.75 -1.49
CA HIS A 68 66.01 58.46 -1.87
C HIS A 68 66.60 57.32 -1.03
N GLY A 69 65.74 56.46 -0.49
CA GLY A 69 66.12 55.32 0.34
C GLY A 69 66.92 54.27 -0.42
N LYS A 70 67.67 53.46 0.32
CA LYS A 70 68.49 52.36 -0.20
C LYS A 70 67.66 51.31 -0.97
N TYR A 71 66.40 51.09 -0.57
CA TYR A 71 65.56 50.04 -1.16
C TYR A 71 64.55 50.56 -2.21
N VAL A 72 64.62 51.84 -2.61
CA VAL A 72 63.70 52.43 -3.60
C VAL A 72 63.69 51.65 -4.92
N GLN A 73 64.85 51.27 -5.45
CA GLN A 73 64.95 50.52 -6.70
C GLN A 73 64.33 49.12 -6.59
N GLU A 74 64.54 48.45 -5.45
CA GLU A 74 63.97 47.13 -5.16
C GLU A 74 62.43 47.20 -5.11
N ILE A 75 61.89 48.22 -4.43
CA ILE A 75 60.45 48.47 -4.31
C ILE A 75 59.81 48.83 -5.65
N ASN A 76 60.41 49.71 -6.45
CA ASN A 76 59.92 50.03 -7.79
C ASN A 76 59.85 48.80 -8.70
N ASN A 77 60.84 47.91 -8.62
CA ASN A 77 60.80 46.65 -9.36
C ASN A 77 59.64 45.75 -8.87
N ARG A 78 59.25 45.79 -7.58
CA ARG A 78 58.17 44.96 -7.01
C ARG A 78 56.80 45.48 -7.43
N ILE A 79 56.65 46.81 -7.48
CA ILE A 79 55.47 47.46 -8.06
C ILE A 79 55.36 47.09 -9.54
N SER A 80 56.44 47.18 -10.31
CA SER A 80 56.45 46.80 -11.73
C SER A 80 56.07 45.32 -11.96
N ASP A 81 56.59 44.40 -11.14
CA ASP A 81 56.18 42.98 -11.17
C ASP A 81 54.69 42.82 -10.88
N TYR A 82 54.16 43.53 -9.87
CA TYR A 82 52.74 43.52 -9.56
C TYR A 82 51.89 44.08 -10.71
N ASP A 83 52.29 45.18 -11.34
CA ASP A 83 51.55 45.80 -12.44
C ASP A 83 51.48 44.89 -13.67
N LEU A 84 52.60 44.21 -14.00
CA LEU A 84 52.64 43.19 -15.05
C LEU A 84 51.70 42.03 -14.72
N TRP A 85 51.70 41.55 -13.47
CA TRP A 85 50.80 40.49 -13.03
C TRP A 85 49.33 40.92 -13.09
N LYS A 86 49.03 42.15 -12.66
CA LYS A 86 47.68 42.73 -12.71
C LYS A 86 47.18 42.83 -14.16
N LYS A 87 48.03 43.29 -15.08
CA LYS A 87 47.74 43.35 -16.53
C LYS A 87 47.44 41.96 -17.08
N ALA A 88 48.28 40.97 -16.77
CA ALA A 88 48.09 39.58 -17.21
C ALA A 88 46.77 39.00 -16.68
N LYS A 89 46.49 39.19 -15.38
CA LYS A 89 45.25 38.74 -14.74
C LYS A 89 44.00 39.43 -15.32
N SER A 90 44.08 40.71 -15.69
CA SER A 90 42.97 41.40 -16.34
C SER A 90 42.75 40.95 -17.78
N ALA A 91 43.81 40.58 -18.50
CA ALA A 91 43.69 40.02 -19.85
C ALA A 91 43.11 38.59 -19.81
N ASN A 92 43.53 37.79 -18.82
CA ASN A 92 43.11 36.40 -18.63
C ASN A 92 43.26 35.54 -19.90
N THR A 93 44.39 35.71 -20.60
CA THR A 93 44.76 34.94 -21.78
C THR A 93 46.11 34.26 -21.57
N ILE A 94 46.35 33.18 -22.30
CA ILE A 94 47.65 32.48 -22.29
C ILE A 94 48.78 33.46 -22.65
N ASP A 95 48.58 34.30 -23.68
CA ASP A 95 49.56 35.29 -24.11
C ASP A 95 49.84 36.36 -23.03
N GLY A 96 48.80 36.85 -22.33
CA GLY A 96 48.98 37.82 -21.25
C GLY A 96 49.77 37.26 -20.07
N TYR A 97 49.53 36.00 -19.70
CA TYR A 97 50.31 35.33 -18.65
C TYR A 97 51.75 35.00 -19.11
N ASN A 98 51.96 34.63 -20.37
CA ASN A 98 53.30 34.46 -20.94
C ASN A 98 54.07 35.78 -20.99
N GLU A 99 53.41 36.90 -21.32
CA GLU A 99 54.00 38.25 -21.29
C GLU A 99 54.50 38.56 -19.86
N TYR A 100 53.70 38.26 -18.84
CA TYR A 100 54.13 38.39 -17.44
C TYR A 100 55.35 37.50 -17.12
N ILE A 101 55.31 36.21 -17.46
CA ILE A 101 56.39 35.25 -17.15
C ILE A 101 57.72 35.68 -17.80
N ASN A 102 57.67 36.22 -19.02
CA ASN A 102 58.84 36.61 -19.78
C ASN A 102 59.41 37.97 -19.37
N ASN A 103 58.54 38.94 -19.03
CA ASN A 103 58.95 40.32 -18.74
C ASN A 103 59.11 40.61 -17.25
N SER A 104 58.58 39.76 -16.36
CA SER A 104 58.72 39.92 -14.91
C SER A 104 60.14 39.62 -14.44
N LYS A 105 60.71 40.59 -13.71
CA LYS A 105 62.02 40.44 -13.06
C LYS A 105 61.99 39.60 -11.78
N TYR A 106 60.96 39.78 -10.93
CA TYR A 106 60.87 39.09 -9.64
C TYR A 106 60.12 37.76 -9.69
N LYS A 107 59.32 37.53 -10.73
CA LYS A 107 58.60 36.27 -10.95
C LYS A 107 57.71 35.84 -9.77
N SER A 108 57.26 36.81 -8.95
CA SER A 108 56.53 36.54 -7.70
C SER A 108 55.22 35.77 -7.91
N TYR A 109 54.64 35.87 -9.11
CA TYR A 109 53.36 35.26 -9.48
C TYR A 109 53.46 34.19 -10.58
N VAL A 110 54.68 33.71 -10.91
CA VAL A 110 54.86 32.74 -12.01
C VAL A 110 54.10 31.43 -11.76
N LYS A 111 54.01 30.98 -10.51
CA LYS A 111 53.23 29.78 -10.17
C LYS A 111 51.75 29.98 -10.52
N GLN A 112 51.16 31.09 -10.08
CA GLN A 112 49.76 31.43 -10.36
C GLN A 112 49.52 31.65 -11.85
N ALA A 113 50.47 32.26 -12.57
CA ALA A 113 50.40 32.43 -14.02
C ALA A 113 50.38 31.08 -14.74
N ASN A 114 51.26 30.14 -14.36
CA ASN A 114 51.29 28.80 -14.94
C ASN A 114 50.02 28.00 -14.61
N GLU A 115 49.49 28.12 -13.39
CA GLU A 115 48.21 27.51 -13.00
C GLU A 115 47.05 28.06 -13.86
N ALA A 116 47.01 29.37 -14.09
CA ALA A 116 46.00 30.00 -14.95
C ALA A 116 46.14 29.59 -16.42
N ILE A 117 47.36 29.49 -16.95
CA ILE A 117 47.62 28.98 -18.31
C ILE A 117 47.13 27.53 -18.43
N ALA A 118 47.47 26.67 -17.47
CA ALA A 118 47.05 25.28 -17.48
C ALA A 118 45.52 25.15 -17.43
N GLU A 119 44.84 25.99 -16.63
CA GLU A 119 43.38 26.04 -16.58
C GLU A 119 42.79 26.48 -17.93
N LEU A 120 43.27 27.58 -18.53
CA LEU A 120 42.81 28.06 -19.84
C LEU A 120 43.01 27.02 -20.96
N GLN A 121 44.15 26.32 -20.95
CA GLN A 121 44.42 25.21 -21.87
C GLN A 121 43.47 24.04 -21.63
N SER A 122 43.18 23.70 -20.37
CA SER A 122 42.24 22.62 -20.06
C SER A 122 40.82 22.96 -20.55
N VAL A 123 40.36 24.21 -20.36
CA VAL A 123 39.04 24.66 -20.81
C VAL A 123 38.94 24.60 -22.33
N SER A 124 39.99 25.00 -23.05
CA SER A 124 40.00 24.95 -24.53
C SER A 124 39.97 23.52 -25.06
N VAL A 125 40.74 22.60 -24.45
CA VAL A 125 40.70 21.17 -24.80
C VAL A 125 39.33 20.57 -24.46
N TRP A 126 38.73 20.93 -23.33
CA TRP A 126 37.39 20.48 -22.95
C TRP A 126 36.32 20.89 -23.97
N GLN A 127 36.41 22.07 -24.60
CA GLN A 127 35.46 22.47 -25.64
C GLN A 127 35.42 21.51 -26.85
N ILE A 128 36.52 20.80 -27.11
CA ILE A 128 36.64 19.79 -28.15
C ILE A 128 36.11 18.44 -27.62
N VAL A 129 36.60 18.03 -26.45
CA VAL A 129 36.32 16.71 -25.85
C VAL A 129 34.87 16.54 -25.40
N LYS A 130 34.19 17.61 -24.97
CA LYS A 130 32.80 17.56 -24.47
C LYS A 130 31.78 17.00 -25.47
N ASN A 131 32.11 17.02 -26.76
CA ASN A 131 31.27 16.51 -27.85
C ASN A 131 31.80 15.19 -28.43
N SER A 132 32.91 14.65 -27.91
CA SER A 132 33.42 13.35 -28.37
C SER A 132 32.53 12.22 -27.89
N ASP A 133 32.35 11.21 -28.74
CA ASP A 133 31.66 9.95 -28.42
C ASP A 133 32.63 8.85 -28.01
N LYS A 134 33.93 9.16 -27.88
CA LYS A 134 34.98 8.23 -27.49
C LYS A 134 35.31 8.40 -26.01
N GLU A 135 35.28 7.29 -25.28
CA GLU A 135 35.63 7.26 -23.87
C GLU A 135 37.09 7.67 -23.66
N GLU A 136 37.98 7.22 -24.55
CA GLU A 136 39.43 7.47 -24.46
C GLU A 136 39.79 8.96 -24.51
N ASP A 137 39.02 9.77 -25.25
CA ASP A 137 39.25 11.21 -25.36
C ASP A 137 38.98 11.92 -24.02
N VAL A 138 37.93 11.48 -23.31
CA VAL A 138 37.55 12.04 -22.00
C VAL A 138 38.50 11.56 -20.92
N GLU A 139 38.91 10.29 -20.94
CA GLU A 139 39.90 9.73 -20.03
C GLU A 139 41.26 10.44 -20.17
N TYR A 140 41.72 10.64 -21.40
CA TYR A 140 42.94 11.38 -21.68
C TYR A 140 42.87 12.81 -21.14
N PHE A 141 41.74 13.50 -21.32
CA PHE A 141 41.52 14.83 -20.74
C PHE A 141 41.64 14.81 -19.21
N MET A 142 40.95 13.89 -18.54
CA MET A 142 40.95 13.77 -17.08
C MET A 142 42.35 13.43 -16.53
N GLN A 143 43.11 12.60 -17.24
CA GLN A 143 44.48 12.24 -16.87
C GLN A 143 45.45 13.41 -17.07
N LYS A 144 45.31 14.16 -18.18
CA LYS A 144 46.22 15.27 -18.53
C LYS A 144 45.96 16.52 -17.69
N PHE A 145 44.71 16.78 -17.32
CA PHE A 145 44.31 17.98 -16.60
C PHE A 145 43.53 17.68 -15.30
N PRO A 146 44.09 16.91 -14.34
CA PRO A 146 43.38 16.42 -13.17
C PRO A 146 42.90 17.51 -12.19
N LYS A 147 43.40 18.74 -12.33
CA LYS A 147 43.01 19.91 -11.52
C LYS A 147 42.12 20.90 -12.28
N SER A 148 41.73 20.58 -13.51
CA SER A 148 40.89 21.46 -14.33
C SER A 148 39.53 21.68 -13.66
N SER A 149 38.97 22.89 -13.81
CA SER A 149 37.59 23.17 -13.44
C SER A 149 36.56 22.31 -14.19
N CYS A 150 36.94 21.73 -15.33
CA CYS A 150 36.06 20.92 -16.17
C CYS A 150 36.03 19.44 -15.78
N ILE A 151 36.72 19.00 -14.71
CA ILE A 151 36.80 17.58 -14.32
C ILE A 151 35.44 16.99 -13.98
N GLU A 152 34.57 17.72 -13.26
CA GLU A 152 33.22 17.23 -12.94
C GLU A 152 32.37 17.06 -14.22
N ALA A 153 32.51 17.98 -15.17
CA ALA A 153 31.82 17.88 -16.46
C ALA A 153 32.34 16.70 -17.30
N ALA A 154 33.66 16.45 -17.25
CA ALA A 154 34.28 15.28 -17.88
C ALA A 154 33.80 13.96 -17.26
N GLN A 155 33.70 13.89 -15.93
CA GLN A 155 33.14 12.73 -15.22
C GLN A 155 31.69 12.44 -15.64
N LYS A 156 30.85 13.47 -15.75
CA LYS A 156 29.48 13.28 -16.23
C LYS A 156 29.45 12.80 -17.69
N ARG A 157 30.31 13.36 -18.54
CA ARG A 157 30.38 12.98 -19.96
C ARG A 157 30.83 11.54 -20.17
N ILE A 158 31.83 11.06 -19.43
CA ILE A 158 32.27 9.66 -19.56
C ILE A 158 31.16 8.67 -19.17
N HIS A 159 30.40 8.97 -18.10
CA HIS A 159 29.22 8.18 -17.72
C HIS A 159 28.15 8.18 -18.82
N GLU A 160 27.90 9.33 -19.47
CA GLU A 160 26.97 9.39 -20.60
C GLU A 160 27.41 8.52 -21.79
N ILE A 161 28.70 8.52 -22.14
CA ILE A 161 29.25 7.67 -23.22
C ILE A 161 29.08 6.18 -22.87
N ARG A 162 29.43 5.80 -21.64
CA ARG A 162 29.26 4.43 -21.13
C ARG A 162 27.80 4.00 -21.15
N ALA A 163 26.89 4.89 -20.75
CA ALA A 163 25.44 4.63 -20.80
C ALA A 163 24.97 4.32 -22.23
N VAL A 164 25.40 5.12 -23.22
CA VAL A 164 25.09 4.89 -24.64
C VAL A 164 25.64 3.55 -25.12
N ASN A 165 26.86 3.17 -24.71
CA ASN A 165 27.45 1.88 -25.05
C ASN A 165 26.67 0.71 -24.45
N HIS A 166 26.28 0.79 -23.17
CA HIS A 166 25.42 -0.21 -22.54
C HIS A 166 24.05 -0.32 -23.22
N TYR A 167 23.44 0.82 -23.58
CA TYR A 167 22.18 0.84 -24.31
C TYR A 167 22.29 0.13 -25.66
N LYS A 168 23.34 0.42 -26.45
CA LYS A 168 23.59 -0.24 -27.74
C LYS A 168 23.81 -1.75 -27.61
N ASN A 169 24.38 -2.19 -26.49
CA ASN A 169 24.58 -3.60 -26.17
C ASN A 169 23.32 -4.30 -25.60
N GLY A 170 22.23 -3.55 -25.36
CA GLY A 170 20.98 -4.08 -24.80
C GLY A 170 20.94 -4.15 -23.27
N ASP A 171 22.00 -3.72 -22.58
CA ASP A 171 22.08 -3.69 -21.11
C ASP A 171 21.35 -2.44 -20.55
N LEU A 172 20.03 -2.38 -20.71
CA LEU A 172 19.22 -1.19 -20.35
C LEU A 172 19.32 -0.80 -18.87
N ALA A 173 19.45 -1.77 -17.95
CA ALA A 173 19.61 -1.50 -16.52
C ALA A 173 20.92 -0.77 -16.22
N LYS A 174 22.06 -1.25 -16.75
CA LYS A 174 23.35 -0.58 -16.57
C LYS A 174 23.38 0.78 -17.27
N ALA A 175 22.76 0.87 -18.45
CA ALA A 175 22.63 2.14 -19.15
C ALA A 175 21.88 3.18 -18.32
N TYR A 176 20.80 2.79 -17.63
CA TYR A 176 20.06 3.65 -16.71
C TYR A 176 20.95 4.17 -15.56
N ASP A 177 21.69 3.28 -14.91
CA ASP A 177 22.58 3.62 -13.78
C ASP A 177 23.69 4.59 -14.20
N GLU A 178 24.30 4.35 -15.36
CA GLU A 178 25.31 5.23 -15.96
C GLU A 178 24.73 6.59 -16.35
N PHE A 179 23.53 6.65 -16.97
CA PHE A 179 22.89 7.93 -17.27
C PHE A 179 22.56 8.74 -16.02
N ASN A 180 22.13 8.09 -14.93
CA ASN A 180 21.92 8.79 -13.64
C ASN A 180 23.25 9.27 -13.04
N SER A 181 24.33 8.50 -13.20
CA SER A 181 25.69 8.90 -12.80
C SER A 181 26.21 10.09 -13.62
N ALA A 182 25.73 10.26 -14.85
CA ALA A 182 25.95 11.46 -15.67
C ALA A 182 25.12 12.69 -15.21
N GLY A 183 24.28 12.55 -14.19
CA GLY A 183 23.42 13.62 -13.65
C GLY A 183 21.95 13.48 -14.05
N GLY A 184 21.58 12.44 -14.80
CA GLY A 184 20.21 12.19 -15.25
C GLY A 184 19.78 13.04 -16.44
N ARG A 185 18.52 12.87 -16.87
CA ARG A 185 17.98 13.34 -18.16
C ARG A 185 18.42 14.72 -18.62
N ASN A 186 18.34 15.73 -17.75
CA ASN A 186 18.53 17.14 -18.11
C ASN A 186 20.01 17.53 -18.29
N TYR A 187 20.95 16.68 -17.89
CA TYR A 187 22.39 16.91 -18.03
C TYR A 187 22.99 16.17 -19.23
N LEU A 188 22.19 15.35 -19.91
CA LEU A 188 22.60 14.60 -21.09
C LEU A 188 22.52 15.49 -22.34
N GLN A 189 23.30 15.12 -23.36
CA GLN A 189 23.13 15.66 -24.70
C GLN A 189 21.72 15.36 -25.21
N ASN A 190 21.15 16.30 -25.97
CA ASN A 190 19.77 16.22 -26.45
C ASN A 190 19.48 14.93 -27.23
N SER A 191 20.45 14.40 -27.98
CA SER A 191 20.33 13.13 -28.72
C SER A 191 20.18 11.91 -27.83
N ASN A 192 20.65 11.98 -26.57
CA ASN A 192 20.69 10.85 -25.64
C ASN A 192 19.51 10.86 -24.65
N GLN A 193 18.77 11.98 -24.53
CA GLN A 193 17.62 12.07 -23.63
C GLN A 193 16.54 11.03 -23.93
N SER A 194 16.28 10.75 -25.22
CA SER A 194 15.32 9.69 -25.59
C SER A 194 15.80 8.29 -25.25
N LEU A 195 17.12 8.07 -25.20
CA LEU A 195 17.69 6.78 -24.78
C LEU A 195 17.50 6.61 -23.27
N TYR A 196 17.73 7.68 -22.49
CA TYR A 196 17.43 7.70 -21.07
C TYR A 196 15.96 7.40 -20.79
N ASP A 197 15.04 8.03 -21.52
CA ASP A 197 13.60 7.83 -21.32
C ASP A 197 13.20 6.36 -21.49
N LYS A 198 13.80 5.65 -22.46
CA LYS A 198 13.61 4.21 -22.65
C LYS A 198 14.22 3.38 -21.52
N CYS A 199 15.41 3.74 -21.05
CA CYS A 199 16.05 3.07 -19.91
C CYS A 199 15.22 3.25 -18.62
N LEU A 200 14.67 4.46 -18.41
CA LEU A 200 13.82 4.78 -17.28
C LEU A 200 12.49 3.99 -17.35
N GLU A 201 11.88 3.88 -18.52
CA GLU A 201 10.69 3.05 -18.72
C GLU A 201 10.96 1.57 -18.37
N PHE A 202 12.07 1.03 -18.86
CA PHE A 202 12.49 -0.34 -18.54
C PHE A 202 12.76 -0.52 -17.03
N HIS A 203 13.43 0.44 -16.40
CA HIS A 203 13.66 0.44 -14.96
C HIS A 203 12.34 0.44 -14.17
N ASP A 204 11.42 1.33 -14.51
CA ASP A 204 10.09 1.39 -13.89
C ASP A 204 9.32 0.08 -14.08
N TYR A 205 9.39 -0.53 -15.27
CA TYR A 205 8.76 -1.83 -15.55
C TYR A 205 9.36 -2.96 -14.70
N THR A 206 10.70 -3.07 -14.65
CA THR A 206 11.37 -4.15 -13.91
C THR A 206 11.22 -4.04 -12.40
N SER A 207 10.86 -2.86 -11.89
CA SER A 207 10.48 -2.68 -10.48
C SER A 207 9.12 -3.32 -10.13
N LEU A 208 8.29 -3.62 -11.14
CA LEU A 208 6.98 -4.23 -10.98
C LEU A 208 7.07 -5.76 -10.91
N THR A 209 6.21 -6.35 -10.08
CA THR A 209 6.11 -7.79 -9.87
C THR A 209 4.65 -8.24 -10.00
N SER A 210 4.43 -9.56 -10.08
CA SER A 210 3.08 -10.14 -10.05
C SER A 210 2.30 -9.93 -8.73
N SER A 211 2.97 -9.37 -7.72
CA SER A 211 2.43 -8.96 -6.42
C SER A 211 2.34 -7.44 -6.24
N SER A 212 2.74 -6.64 -7.23
CA SER A 212 2.66 -5.18 -7.15
C SER A 212 1.23 -4.70 -6.94
N LYS A 213 1.11 -3.57 -6.25
CA LYS A 213 -0.19 -3.00 -5.89
C LYS A 213 -0.89 -2.44 -7.13
N GLN A 214 -2.23 -2.38 -7.08
CA GLN A 214 -3.02 -1.88 -8.22
C GLN A 214 -2.65 -0.43 -8.57
N GLU A 215 -2.35 0.39 -7.57
CA GLU A 215 -1.97 1.79 -7.76
C GLU A 215 -0.64 1.94 -8.51
N GLU A 216 0.34 1.09 -8.22
CA GLU A 216 1.66 1.08 -8.88
C GLU A 216 1.54 0.68 -10.35
N LEU A 217 0.78 -0.39 -10.63
CA LEU A 217 0.52 -0.87 -11.99
C LEU A 217 -0.25 0.19 -12.80
N GLN A 218 -1.26 0.83 -12.20
CA GLN A 218 -1.99 1.92 -12.84
C GLN A 218 -1.12 3.16 -13.08
N ALA A 219 -0.20 3.47 -12.18
CA ALA A 219 0.73 4.58 -12.34
C ALA A 219 1.65 4.35 -13.54
N PHE A 220 2.17 3.13 -13.71
CA PHE A 220 2.97 2.77 -14.89
C PHE A 220 2.16 2.94 -16.19
N LEU A 221 0.96 2.36 -16.27
CA LEU A 221 0.12 2.43 -17.48
C LEU A 221 -0.28 3.86 -17.84
N ARG A 222 -0.42 4.75 -16.84
CA ARG A 222 -0.71 6.17 -17.05
C ARG A 222 0.52 6.94 -17.51
N LYS A 223 1.69 6.62 -16.96
CA LYS A 223 2.97 7.25 -17.30
C LYS A 223 3.44 6.84 -18.71
N TYR A 224 3.21 5.58 -19.09
CA TYR A 224 3.66 5.00 -20.36
C TYR A 224 2.51 4.35 -21.16
N PRO A 225 1.57 5.14 -21.72
CA PRO A 225 0.41 4.61 -22.41
C PRO A 225 0.73 3.85 -23.71
N ASN A 226 1.90 4.09 -24.29
CA ASN A 226 2.38 3.45 -25.53
C ASN A 226 3.59 2.53 -25.28
N SER A 227 3.77 2.08 -24.03
CA SER A 227 4.88 1.19 -23.64
C SER A 227 4.83 -0.13 -24.39
N GLU A 228 5.99 -0.69 -24.72
CA GLU A 228 6.08 -2.08 -25.19
C GLU A 228 5.68 -3.10 -24.10
N TYR A 229 5.80 -2.70 -22.82
CA TYR A 229 5.41 -3.48 -21.65
C TYR A 229 3.95 -3.28 -21.24
N TYR A 230 3.20 -2.43 -21.95
CA TYR A 230 1.83 -2.04 -21.58
C TYR A 230 0.93 -3.26 -21.37
N ASN A 231 0.92 -4.20 -22.33
CA ASN A 231 0.05 -5.37 -22.24
C ASN A 231 0.39 -6.23 -21.03
N THR A 232 1.67 -6.50 -20.81
CA THR A 232 2.16 -7.28 -19.67
C THR A 232 1.75 -6.66 -18.32
N VAL A 233 1.94 -5.34 -18.16
CA VAL A 233 1.55 -4.64 -16.92
C VAL A 233 0.03 -4.57 -16.77
N SER A 234 -0.70 -4.41 -17.87
CA SER A 234 -2.16 -4.44 -17.89
C SER A 234 -2.70 -5.81 -17.47
N ASP A 235 -2.09 -6.90 -17.92
CA ASP A 235 -2.42 -8.26 -17.50
C ASP A 235 -2.13 -8.48 -16.01
N MET A 236 -1.00 -7.99 -15.49
CA MET A 236 -0.70 -8.00 -14.05
C MET A 236 -1.79 -7.26 -13.24
N LEU A 237 -2.24 -6.11 -13.73
CA LEU A 237 -3.32 -5.34 -13.09
C LEU A 237 -4.63 -6.12 -13.08
N ALA A 238 -5.00 -6.75 -14.20
CA ALA A 238 -6.20 -7.59 -14.29
C ALA A 238 -6.19 -8.72 -13.25
N VAL A 239 -5.06 -9.43 -13.10
CA VAL A 239 -4.90 -10.47 -12.08
C VAL A 239 -4.95 -9.90 -10.66
N SER A 240 -4.29 -8.77 -10.41
CA SER A 240 -4.30 -8.09 -9.11
C SER A 240 -5.72 -7.66 -8.71
N MET A 241 -6.52 -7.18 -9.66
CA MET A 241 -7.95 -6.90 -9.45
C MET A 241 -8.74 -8.16 -9.12
N ALA A 242 -8.52 -9.23 -9.88
CA ALA A 242 -9.24 -10.50 -9.70
C ALA A 242 -8.95 -11.20 -8.35
N LYS A 243 -7.70 -11.14 -7.88
CA LYS A 243 -7.30 -11.66 -6.55
C LYS A 243 -8.05 -10.98 -5.41
N ASN A 244 -8.48 -9.74 -5.59
CA ASN A 244 -9.23 -8.96 -4.60
C ASN A 244 -10.76 -9.12 -4.70
N PHE A 245 -11.27 -10.00 -5.55
CA PHE A 245 -12.70 -10.26 -5.64
C PHE A 245 -13.25 -10.85 -4.33
N SER A 246 -14.23 -10.17 -3.75
CA SER A 246 -15.02 -10.72 -2.65
C SER A 246 -16.11 -11.67 -3.17
N MET A 247 -16.71 -12.47 -2.28
CA MET A 247 -17.87 -13.30 -2.65
C MET A 247 -19.08 -12.48 -3.13
N TYR A 248 -19.09 -11.16 -2.94
CA TYR A 248 -20.14 -10.26 -3.41
C TYR A 248 -19.80 -9.54 -4.72
N VAL A 249 -18.71 -9.94 -5.40
CA VAL A 249 -18.28 -9.29 -6.63
C VAL A 249 -19.39 -9.28 -7.68
N GLY A 250 -19.65 -8.10 -8.25
CA GLY A 250 -20.62 -7.90 -9.33
C GLY A 250 -19.98 -7.96 -10.71
N ASP A 251 -20.81 -8.14 -11.75
CA ASP A 251 -20.32 -8.26 -13.12
C ASP A 251 -19.60 -6.99 -13.62
N TYR A 252 -19.97 -5.81 -13.11
CA TYR A 252 -19.25 -4.56 -13.40
C TYR A 252 -17.77 -4.65 -13.03
N THR A 253 -17.46 -5.04 -11.79
CA THR A 253 -16.07 -5.15 -11.30
C THR A 253 -15.31 -6.25 -12.04
N VAL A 254 -15.98 -7.35 -12.39
CA VAL A 254 -15.38 -8.42 -13.20
C VAL A 254 -15.05 -7.91 -14.60
N ASN A 255 -15.97 -7.20 -15.26
CA ASN A 255 -15.75 -6.63 -16.59
C ASN A 255 -14.65 -5.55 -16.58
N GLN A 256 -14.56 -4.77 -15.49
CA GLN A 256 -13.47 -3.83 -15.30
C GLN A 256 -12.11 -4.53 -15.20
N ALA A 257 -11.99 -5.64 -14.48
CA ALA A 257 -10.75 -6.42 -14.47
C ALA A 257 -10.45 -7.04 -15.85
N LEU A 258 -11.48 -7.50 -16.56
CA LEU A 258 -11.34 -8.09 -17.90
C LEU A 258 -10.91 -7.08 -18.97
N SER A 259 -11.22 -5.78 -18.84
CA SER A 259 -10.77 -4.77 -19.81
C SER A 259 -9.25 -4.55 -19.79
N TYR A 260 -8.62 -4.85 -18.65
CA TYR A 260 -7.16 -4.86 -18.50
C TYR A 260 -6.52 -6.16 -19.00
N ALA A 261 -7.25 -7.26 -19.08
CA ALA A 261 -6.71 -8.53 -19.57
C ALA A 261 -6.57 -8.52 -21.11
N LYS A 262 -5.32 -8.50 -21.60
CA LYS A 262 -4.96 -8.41 -23.02
C LYS A 262 -4.84 -9.77 -23.68
N ASP A 263 -4.40 -10.79 -22.95
CA ASP A 263 -4.35 -12.16 -23.45
C ASP A 263 -5.48 -13.06 -22.92
N ASP A 264 -5.69 -14.20 -23.58
CA ASP A 264 -6.77 -15.13 -23.19
C ASP A 264 -6.44 -15.92 -21.92
N TYR A 265 -5.15 -16.11 -21.63
CA TYR A 265 -4.68 -16.75 -20.41
C TYR A 265 -5.12 -15.96 -19.17
N THR A 266 -4.86 -14.66 -19.17
CA THR A 266 -5.22 -13.71 -18.11
C THR A 266 -6.74 -13.55 -18.01
N LYS A 267 -7.46 -13.46 -19.13
CA LYS A 267 -8.94 -13.47 -19.12
C LYS A 267 -9.48 -14.72 -18.41
N ASN A 268 -8.88 -15.88 -18.64
CA ASN A 268 -9.29 -17.12 -17.99
C ASN A 268 -8.97 -17.13 -16.49
N ILE A 269 -7.84 -16.57 -16.07
CA ILE A 269 -7.52 -16.36 -14.65
C ILE A 269 -8.60 -15.49 -13.97
N VAL A 270 -8.90 -14.33 -14.55
CA VAL A 270 -9.93 -13.40 -14.01
C VAL A 270 -11.29 -14.09 -13.88
N LYS A 271 -11.71 -14.81 -14.93
CA LYS A 271 -12.96 -15.60 -14.92
C LYS A 271 -12.96 -16.69 -13.85
N SER A 272 -11.83 -17.35 -13.61
CA SER A 272 -11.69 -18.38 -12.58
C SER A 272 -11.90 -17.81 -11.17
N TYR A 273 -11.26 -16.68 -10.86
CA TYR A 273 -11.48 -15.98 -9.59
C TYR A 273 -12.94 -15.54 -9.43
N ALA A 274 -13.55 -14.99 -10.48
CA ALA A 274 -14.97 -14.61 -10.45
C ALA A 274 -15.88 -15.83 -10.20
N LYS A 275 -15.60 -16.97 -10.83
CA LYS A 275 -16.33 -18.23 -10.61
C LYS A 275 -16.20 -18.71 -9.17
N GLN A 276 -15.00 -18.67 -8.60
CA GLN A 276 -14.76 -19.05 -7.22
C GLN A 276 -15.51 -18.14 -6.24
N ALA A 277 -15.48 -16.82 -6.46
CA ALA A 277 -16.23 -15.87 -5.65
C ALA A 277 -17.75 -16.15 -5.68
N LYS A 278 -18.33 -16.39 -6.87
CA LYS A 278 -19.75 -16.74 -7.04
C LYS A 278 -20.10 -18.09 -6.38
N LYS A 279 -19.18 -19.06 -6.41
CA LYS A 279 -19.32 -20.34 -5.69
C LYS A 279 -19.36 -20.12 -4.17
N ASN A 280 -18.43 -19.33 -3.63
CA ASN A 280 -18.37 -19.02 -2.19
C ASN A 280 -19.68 -18.36 -1.71
N TYR A 281 -20.26 -17.45 -2.49
CA TYR A 281 -21.56 -16.85 -2.17
C TYR A 281 -22.69 -17.88 -2.11
N SER A 282 -22.73 -18.79 -3.09
CA SER A 282 -23.74 -19.86 -3.15
C SER A 282 -23.64 -20.78 -1.94
N GLU A 283 -22.42 -21.14 -1.53
CA GLU A 283 -22.15 -21.93 -0.33
C GLU A 283 -22.56 -21.19 0.95
N TYR A 284 -22.22 -19.89 1.05
CA TYR A 284 -22.65 -19.03 2.16
C TYR A 284 -24.18 -19.02 2.31
N LYS A 285 -24.92 -18.80 1.22
CA LYS A 285 -26.40 -18.83 1.21
C LYS A 285 -26.95 -20.19 1.60
N ARG A 286 -26.34 -21.28 1.13
CA ARG A 286 -26.71 -22.65 1.51
C ARG A 286 -26.52 -22.89 3.01
N ASN A 287 -25.40 -22.43 3.57
CA ASN A 287 -25.11 -22.56 4.99
C ASN A 287 -26.06 -21.73 5.85
N GLN A 288 -26.39 -20.50 5.45
CA GLN A 288 -27.43 -19.72 6.11
C GLN A 288 -28.79 -20.43 6.10
N ARG A 289 -29.18 -21.03 4.97
CA ARG A 289 -30.43 -21.80 4.88
C ARG A 289 -30.40 -23.01 5.82
N LYS A 290 -29.30 -23.77 5.85
CA LYS A 290 -29.13 -24.91 6.77
C LYS A 290 -29.20 -24.47 8.23
N ALA A 291 -28.53 -23.39 8.60
CA ALA A 291 -28.57 -22.83 9.95
C ALA A 291 -30.00 -22.42 10.34
N ARG A 292 -30.72 -21.74 9.44
CA ARG A 292 -32.12 -21.37 9.65
C ARG A 292 -33.03 -22.59 9.82
N VAL A 293 -32.83 -23.65 9.03
CA VAL A 293 -33.59 -24.89 9.17
C VAL A 293 -33.28 -25.56 10.53
N ARG A 294 -32.00 -25.67 10.91
CA ARG A 294 -31.60 -26.22 12.22
C ARG A 294 -32.19 -25.42 13.38
N ALA A 295 -32.21 -24.09 13.28
CA ALA A 295 -32.84 -23.22 14.27
C ALA A 295 -34.37 -23.32 14.33
N ASN A 296 -35.01 -24.05 13.41
CA ASN A 296 -36.48 -24.22 13.36
C ASN A 296 -36.92 -25.69 13.48
N GLY A 297 -36.07 -26.60 14.00
CA GLY A 297 -36.44 -28.02 14.18
C GLY A 297 -35.87 -28.95 13.11
N GLY A 298 -34.93 -28.51 12.27
CA GLY A 298 -34.27 -29.40 11.32
C GLY A 298 -35.18 -29.82 10.15
N TYR A 299 -34.78 -30.88 9.45
CA TYR A 299 -35.51 -31.43 8.29
C TYR A 299 -36.39 -32.61 8.65
N ILE A 300 -36.12 -33.28 9.77
CA ILE A 300 -36.87 -34.44 10.25
C ILE A 300 -37.09 -34.18 11.73
N ASN A 301 -38.35 -34.30 12.16
CA ASN A 301 -38.76 -34.18 13.55
C ASN A 301 -39.45 -35.47 13.97
N TYR A 302 -39.27 -35.87 15.23
CA TYR A 302 -40.01 -36.99 15.81
C TYR A 302 -41.07 -36.45 16.76
N GLY A 303 -42.30 -36.91 16.60
CA GLY A 303 -43.47 -36.43 17.31
C GLY A 303 -43.89 -37.36 18.44
N LEU A 304 -44.25 -36.78 19.58
CA LEU A 304 -45.08 -37.39 20.60
C LEU A 304 -46.41 -36.64 20.65
N GLU A 305 -47.49 -37.30 20.27
CA GLU A 305 -48.85 -36.77 20.37
C GLU A 305 -49.40 -37.15 21.76
N PHE A 306 -49.50 -36.15 22.64
CA PHE A 306 -49.93 -36.37 24.03
C PHE A 306 -51.44 -36.47 24.16
N LEU A 307 -52.16 -35.79 23.25
CA LEU A 307 -53.60 -35.72 23.24
C LEU A 307 -54.04 -35.84 21.79
N ASP A 308 -54.85 -36.86 21.51
CA ASP A 308 -55.65 -36.94 20.30
C ASP A 308 -57.02 -37.47 20.71
N PHE A 309 -57.97 -36.55 20.79
CA PHE A 309 -59.31 -36.81 21.29
C PHE A 309 -60.32 -36.48 20.21
N GLY A 310 -61.26 -37.38 19.97
CA GLY A 310 -62.35 -37.13 19.04
C GLY A 310 -63.64 -37.77 19.52
N MET A 311 -64.75 -37.12 19.18
CA MET A 311 -66.09 -37.60 19.46
C MET A 311 -67.00 -37.38 18.25
N ASN A 312 -67.99 -38.25 18.09
CA ASN A 312 -69.05 -38.10 17.10
C ASN A 312 -70.15 -37.14 17.63
N MET A 313 -69.80 -35.86 17.78
CA MET A 313 -70.61 -34.86 18.49
C MET A 313 -72.07 -34.67 17.98
N PHE A 314 -72.99 -34.66 18.95
CA PHE A 314 -74.34 -34.05 19.07
C PHE A 314 -75.49 -34.52 18.16
N MET A 315 -76.20 -35.58 18.54
CA MET A 315 -77.67 -35.60 18.41
C MET A 315 -78.26 -36.24 19.67
N SER A 316 -79.36 -35.69 20.18
CA SER A 316 -80.05 -36.11 21.41
C SER A 316 -80.63 -37.54 21.34
N ASP A 317 -80.79 -38.08 20.14
CA ASP A 317 -81.51 -39.33 19.87
C ASP A 317 -80.63 -40.37 19.17
N ARG A 318 -79.38 -40.57 19.61
CA ARG A 318 -78.49 -41.60 19.02
C ARG A 318 -78.43 -42.86 19.87
N MET A 319 -78.50 -44.01 19.19
CA MET A 319 -78.33 -45.31 19.83
C MET A 319 -76.85 -45.65 20.12
N LEU A 320 -75.90 -44.90 19.55
CA LEU A 320 -74.46 -45.11 19.71
C LEU A 320 -73.68 -43.78 19.78
N ASN A 321 -73.03 -43.55 20.93
CA ASN A 321 -72.08 -42.46 21.13
C ASN A 321 -70.65 -43.03 21.16
N ILE A 322 -69.73 -42.45 20.39
CA ILE A 322 -68.35 -42.93 20.27
C ILE A 322 -67.39 -41.78 20.50
N GLY A 323 -66.46 -41.98 21.43
CA GLY A 323 -65.28 -41.16 21.56
C GLY A 323 -64.01 -42.00 21.63
N TYR A 324 -62.88 -41.36 21.39
CA TYR A 324 -61.58 -41.99 21.55
C TYR A 324 -60.58 -41.03 22.16
N TYR A 325 -59.59 -41.62 22.81
CA TYR A 325 -58.40 -40.94 23.27
C TYR A 325 -57.18 -41.73 22.83
N ASN A 326 -56.29 -41.10 22.06
CA ASN A 326 -55.04 -41.69 21.61
C ASN A 326 -53.85 -40.91 22.14
N ALA A 327 -52.76 -41.65 22.36
CA ALA A 327 -51.42 -41.11 22.34
C ALA A 327 -50.76 -41.53 21.03
N GLY A 328 -49.80 -40.75 20.52
CA GLY A 328 -49.20 -41.01 19.22
C GLY A 328 -47.68 -40.86 19.19
N ILE A 329 -47.05 -41.62 18.30
CA ILE A 329 -45.63 -41.49 17.96
C ILE A 329 -45.55 -41.28 16.44
N SER A 330 -44.81 -40.27 16.00
CA SER A 330 -44.73 -39.93 14.58
C SER A 330 -43.34 -39.48 14.11
N MET A 331 -43.12 -39.55 12.81
CA MET A 331 -42.01 -38.92 12.11
C MET A 331 -42.57 -37.90 11.13
N ARG A 332 -42.03 -36.69 11.17
CA ARG A 332 -42.36 -35.58 10.27
C ARG A 332 -41.16 -35.22 9.41
N ILE A 333 -41.36 -35.18 8.09
CA ILE A 333 -40.45 -34.57 7.13
C ILE A 333 -40.85 -33.10 6.94
N GLY A 334 -39.92 -32.19 7.21
CA GLY A 334 -40.15 -30.76 7.31
C GLY A 334 -40.29 -30.31 8.77
N ASN A 335 -40.30 -28.99 8.97
CA ASN A 335 -40.56 -28.36 10.27
C ASN A 335 -41.72 -27.37 10.16
N PHE A 336 -42.14 -26.80 11.29
CA PHE A 336 -43.29 -25.90 11.35
C PHE A 336 -43.21 -24.67 10.42
N ARG A 337 -42.04 -24.29 9.91
CA ARG A 337 -41.88 -23.20 8.92
C ARG A 337 -41.80 -23.69 7.47
N ALA A 338 -41.72 -24.99 7.22
CA ALA A 338 -41.74 -25.54 5.88
C ALA A 338 -43.12 -25.33 5.24
N PRO A 339 -43.21 -24.95 3.95
CA PRO A 339 -44.50 -24.69 3.30
C PRO A 339 -45.38 -25.94 3.28
N VAL A 340 -44.76 -27.11 3.12
CA VAL A 340 -45.41 -28.43 3.15
C VAL A 340 -44.64 -29.33 4.10
N GLN A 341 -45.36 -30.13 4.88
CA GLN A 341 -44.80 -31.12 5.79
C GLN A 341 -45.54 -32.45 5.59
N PHE A 342 -44.81 -33.55 5.67
CA PHE A 342 -45.38 -34.89 5.60
C PHE A 342 -45.12 -35.60 6.92
N GLU A 343 -46.12 -36.28 7.44
CA GLU A 343 -46.05 -36.94 8.74
C GLU A 343 -46.65 -38.34 8.64
N ILE A 344 -45.97 -39.31 9.26
CA ILE A 344 -46.46 -40.68 9.42
C ILE A 344 -46.32 -41.10 10.87
N GLY A 345 -47.24 -41.91 11.37
CA GLY A 345 -47.16 -42.35 12.75
C GLY A 345 -48.18 -43.41 13.11
N VAL A 346 -48.17 -43.78 14.39
CA VAL A 346 -49.11 -44.71 15.01
C VAL A 346 -49.74 -44.05 16.23
N LYS A 347 -50.98 -44.42 16.55
CA LYS A 347 -51.79 -43.81 17.60
C LYS A 347 -52.44 -44.84 18.53
N PRO A 348 -51.70 -45.58 19.37
CA PRO A 348 -52.32 -46.46 20.35
C PRO A 348 -53.32 -45.68 21.22
N GLY A 349 -54.52 -46.24 21.38
CA GLY A 349 -55.58 -45.53 22.08
C GLY A 349 -56.71 -46.41 22.56
N VAL A 350 -57.64 -45.77 23.25
CA VAL A 350 -58.84 -46.40 23.76
C VAL A 350 -60.04 -45.67 23.18
N ILE A 351 -60.96 -46.44 22.64
CA ILE A 351 -62.30 -46.00 22.28
C ILE A 351 -63.18 -46.26 23.47
N PHE A 352 -64.03 -45.31 23.80
CA PHE A 352 -65.11 -45.45 24.74
C PHE A 352 -66.41 -45.18 23.99
N TYR A 353 -67.38 -46.06 24.16
CA TYR A 353 -68.64 -45.96 23.46
C TYR A 353 -69.79 -46.37 24.35
N ALA A 354 -70.92 -45.70 24.17
CA ALA A 354 -72.15 -45.94 24.90
C ALA A 354 -73.22 -46.39 23.91
N MET A 355 -73.81 -47.56 24.16
CA MET A 355 -74.89 -48.15 23.35
C MET A 355 -76.19 -48.16 24.14
N SER A 356 -77.30 -47.78 23.50
CA SER A 356 -78.64 -47.94 24.06
C SER A 356 -79.09 -49.40 23.96
N GLU A 357 -79.60 -49.96 25.05
CA GLU A 357 -80.34 -51.23 25.03
C GLU A 357 -81.80 -50.96 24.63
N TYR A 358 -82.28 -51.51 23.50
CA TYR A 358 -83.70 -51.46 23.07
C TYR A 358 -84.63 -51.98 24.21
N ASP A 359 -85.82 -51.45 24.54
CA ASP A 359 -86.91 -50.89 23.72
C ASP A 359 -87.99 -50.18 24.59
N ASP A 360 -87.64 -49.44 25.66
CA ASP A 360 -88.66 -48.83 26.53
C ASP A 360 -88.47 -47.33 26.74
N TYR A 361 -89.48 -46.55 26.37
CA TYR A 361 -89.52 -45.08 26.22
C TYR A 361 -89.30 -44.29 27.53
N TYR A 362 -88.81 -44.91 28.60
CA TYR A 362 -88.85 -44.32 29.93
C TYR A 362 -87.57 -44.34 30.77
N TYR A 363 -86.50 -45.03 30.38
CA TYR A 363 -85.19 -44.87 31.03
C TYR A 363 -84.05 -45.19 30.06
N ASP A 364 -83.26 -44.18 29.69
CA ASP A 364 -82.03 -44.34 28.90
C ASP A 364 -80.93 -44.99 29.77
N ASP A 365 -80.90 -46.32 29.85
CA ASP A 365 -79.74 -47.04 30.40
C ASP A 365 -78.74 -47.31 29.27
N TYR A 366 -77.60 -46.61 29.30
CA TYR A 366 -76.52 -46.77 28.34
C TYR A 366 -75.47 -47.75 28.88
N ASP A 367 -75.12 -48.76 28.09
CA ASP A 367 -74.00 -49.64 28.41
C ASP A 367 -72.68 -49.02 27.90
N TYR A 368 -71.81 -48.66 28.85
CA TYR A 368 -70.53 -48.00 28.59
C TYR A 368 -69.42 -49.03 28.41
N LYS A 369 -68.87 -49.10 27.20
CA LYS A 369 -67.81 -50.04 26.82
C LYS A 369 -66.54 -49.30 26.45
N THR A 370 -65.43 -50.02 26.58
CA THR A 370 -64.12 -49.56 26.10
C THR A 370 -63.46 -50.62 25.25
N ALA A 371 -62.70 -50.18 24.24
CA ALA A 371 -61.93 -51.06 23.37
C ALA A 371 -60.59 -50.42 23.02
N PHE A 372 -59.52 -51.20 23.03
CA PHE A 372 -58.23 -50.76 22.52
C PHE A 372 -58.26 -50.71 20.99
N HIS A 373 -57.63 -49.71 20.40
CA HIS A 373 -57.38 -49.65 18.96
C HIS A 373 -56.01 -49.05 18.64
N LEU A 374 -55.55 -49.28 17.40
CA LEU A 374 -54.24 -48.85 16.93
C LEU A 374 -54.31 -48.34 15.48
N PRO A 375 -54.61 -47.05 15.25
CA PRO A 375 -54.49 -46.41 13.96
C PRO A 375 -53.03 -46.15 13.56
N ILE A 376 -52.69 -46.51 12.34
CA ILE A 376 -51.48 -46.12 11.61
C ILE A 376 -51.89 -45.04 10.63
N TYR A 377 -51.24 -43.87 10.63
CA TYR A 377 -51.69 -42.73 9.84
C TYR A 377 -50.58 -42.11 8.99
N ALA A 378 -51.02 -41.43 7.93
CA ALA A 378 -50.24 -40.51 7.13
C ALA A 378 -50.98 -39.17 7.05
N LYS A 379 -50.24 -38.07 7.13
CA LYS A 379 -50.76 -36.69 7.23
C LYS A 379 -49.93 -35.75 6.36
N LEU A 380 -50.60 -34.98 5.51
CA LEU A 380 -50.03 -33.89 4.73
C LEU A 380 -50.45 -32.58 5.35
N LYS A 381 -49.49 -31.75 5.76
CA LYS A 381 -49.71 -30.40 6.30
C LYS A 381 -49.23 -29.34 5.32
N VAL A 382 -50.04 -28.31 5.11
CA VAL A 382 -49.71 -27.15 4.28
C VAL A 382 -49.85 -25.88 5.11
N ASN A 383 -48.74 -25.15 5.26
CA ASN A 383 -48.75 -23.86 5.95
C ASN A 383 -49.44 -22.80 5.09
N LEU A 384 -50.46 -22.15 5.63
CA LEU A 384 -51.27 -21.15 4.94
C LEU A 384 -50.69 -19.74 5.14
N CYS A 385 -50.50 -19.33 6.40
CA CYS A 385 -50.01 -17.99 6.73
C CYS A 385 -49.30 -17.96 8.09
N SER A 386 -48.63 -16.84 8.40
CA SER A 386 -48.07 -16.58 9.73
C SER A 386 -49.15 -15.98 10.62
N ILE A 387 -49.37 -16.56 11.80
CA ILE A 387 -50.22 -15.95 12.84
C ILE A 387 -49.37 -15.09 13.79
N GLY A 388 -48.04 -15.30 13.82
CA GLY A 388 -47.09 -14.49 14.56
C GLY A 388 -45.65 -14.85 14.20
N ASN A 389 -44.69 -14.26 14.92
CA ASN A 389 -43.26 -14.46 14.62
C ASN A 389 -42.78 -15.90 14.82
N LYS A 390 -43.50 -16.71 15.60
CA LYS A 390 -43.15 -18.10 15.94
C LYS A 390 -44.28 -19.10 15.71
N SER A 391 -45.34 -18.72 14.99
CA SER A 391 -46.51 -19.56 14.76
C SER A 391 -47.00 -19.52 13.31
N LYS A 392 -47.54 -20.65 12.85
CA LYS A 392 -48.11 -20.83 11.51
C LYS A 392 -49.51 -21.40 11.60
N LEU A 393 -50.44 -20.81 10.84
CA LEU A 393 -51.71 -21.47 10.52
C LEU A 393 -51.41 -22.51 9.45
N TYR A 394 -51.89 -23.73 9.63
CA TYR A 394 -51.81 -24.77 8.62
C TYR A 394 -53.16 -25.44 8.41
N ALA A 395 -53.37 -25.94 7.20
CA ALA A 395 -54.37 -26.95 6.91
C ALA A 395 -53.70 -28.31 6.82
N SER A 396 -54.41 -29.37 7.19
CA SER A 396 -53.91 -30.72 6.95
C SER A 396 -55.00 -31.66 6.48
N ALA A 397 -54.57 -32.65 5.71
CA ALA A 397 -55.36 -33.82 5.36
C ALA A 397 -54.62 -35.06 5.85
N PHE A 398 -55.34 -36.04 6.35
CA PHE A 398 -54.77 -37.29 6.82
C PHE A 398 -55.65 -38.48 6.45
N GLY A 399 -55.02 -39.64 6.36
CA GLY A 399 -55.66 -40.93 6.27
C GLY A 399 -55.07 -41.87 7.31
N SER A 400 -55.87 -42.79 7.83
CA SER A 400 -55.43 -43.81 8.77
C SER A 400 -55.98 -45.18 8.45
N TYR A 401 -55.16 -46.20 8.68
CA TYR A 401 -55.51 -47.61 8.68
C TYR A 401 -55.49 -48.13 10.12
N LYS A 402 -56.58 -48.75 10.58
CA LYS A 402 -56.68 -49.26 11.95
C LYS A 402 -56.17 -50.70 12.01
N ALA A 403 -54.95 -50.88 12.50
CA ALA A 403 -54.29 -52.19 12.61
C ALA A 403 -54.94 -53.06 13.69
N VAL A 404 -55.42 -52.44 14.77
CA VAL A 404 -56.31 -53.04 15.76
C VAL A 404 -57.53 -52.13 15.84
N ARG A 405 -58.74 -52.71 15.83
CA ARG A 405 -60.01 -51.97 15.87
C ARG A 405 -61.09 -52.79 16.56
N ASN A 406 -62.13 -52.13 17.05
CA ASN A 406 -63.40 -52.78 17.32
C ASN A 406 -64.22 -52.79 16.03
N GLU A 407 -64.41 -53.96 15.42
CA GLU A 407 -65.04 -54.06 14.12
C GLU A 407 -66.49 -53.56 14.13
N ASP A 408 -67.21 -53.68 15.25
CA ASP A 408 -68.63 -53.32 15.38
C ASP A 408 -68.91 -51.82 15.29
N ILE A 409 -67.92 -50.98 15.58
CA ILE A 409 -68.10 -49.52 15.72
C ILE A 409 -67.04 -48.70 14.97
N GLU A 410 -66.03 -49.34 14.39
CA GLU A 410 -64.96 -48.66 13.66
C GLU A 410 -64.77 -49.18 12.24
N GLY A 411 -64.74 -48.28 11.27
CA GLY A 411 -64.25 -48.60 9.92
C GLY A 411 -62.75 -48.92 9.91
N ARG A 412 -62.32 -49.78 8.98
CA ARG A 412 -60.90 -50.18 8.82
C ARG A 412 -60.00 -49.02 8.37
N PHE A 413 -60.54 -48.14 7.53
CA PHE A 413 -59.87 -46.94 7.06
C PHE A 413 -60.59 -45.70 7.56
N ALA A 414 -59.87 -44.60 7.72
CA ALA A 414 -60.45 -43.29 7.97
C ALA A 414 -59.71 -42.21 7.21
N VAL A 415 -60.41 -41.14 6.86
CA VAL A 415 -59.85 -39.94 6.26
C VAL A 415 -60.30 -38.72 7.03
N GLY A 416 -59.53 -37.66 7.00
CA GLY A 416 -59.87 -36.46 7.72
C GLY A 416 -59.03 -35.27 7.32
N GLY A 417 -59.40 -34.12 7.85
CA GLY A 417 -58.68 -32.90 7.63
C GLY A 417 -59.15 -31.80 8.57
N GLY A 418 -58.39 -30.72 8.62
CA GLY A 418 -58.72 -29.60 9.48
C GLY A 418 -57.62 -28.55 9.54
N LEU A 419 -57.74 -27.68 10.53
CA LEU A 419 -56.89 -26.50 10.69
C LEU A 419 -56.15 -26.58 12.01
N GLY A 420 -54.90 -26.11 12.01
CA GLY A 420 -54.08 -26.11 13.19
C GLY A 420 -53.11 -24.94 13.25
N ILE A 421 -52.56 -24.76 14.44
CA ILE A 421 -51.50 -23.80 14.71
C ILE A 421 -50.23 -24.59 15.05
N GLY A 422 -49.17 -24.33 14.30
CA GLY A 422 -47.86 -24.94 14.48
C GLY A 422 -46.85 -23.93 15.05
N TRP A 423 -46.09 -24.36 16.04
CA TRP A 423 -44.92 -23.71 16.62
C TRP A 423 -43.70 -24.59 16.43
N ARG A 424 -42.52 -24.13 16.87
CA ARG A 424 -41.26 -24.87 16.73
C ARG A 424 -41.34 -26.33 17.21
N HIS A 425 -41.97 -26.56 18.36
CA HIS A 425 -42.06 -27.87 18.97
C HIS A 425 -43.49 -28.35 19.18
N TRP A 426 -44.50 -27.56 18.84
CA TRP A 426 -45.89 -27.89 19.16
C TRP A 426 -46.76 -27.75 17.92
N ASP A 427 -47.63 -28.71 17.69
CA ASP A 427 -48.75 -28.56 16.78
C ASP A 427 -50.04 -28.81 17.54
N TRP A 428 -50.94 -27.85 17.46
CA TRP A 428 -52.33 -28.01 17.88
C TRP A 428 -53.23 -27.99 16.65
N MET A 429 -54.25 -28.86 16.62
CA MET A 429 -55.17 -28.97 15.49
C MET A 429 -56.59 -29.23 15.99
N VAL A 430 -57.57 -28.70 15.27
CA VAL A 430 -58.96 -29.15 15.29
C VAL A 430 -59.27 -29.77 13.93
N TYR A 431 -59.90 -30.94 13.92
CA TYR A 431 -60.11 -31.71 12.71
C TYR A 431 -61.48 -32.38 12.65
N TYR A 432 -61.89 -32.64 11.41
CA TYR A 432 -62.94 -33.57 11.09
C TYR A 432 -62.31 -34.88 10.63
N LYS A 433 -62.86 -36.02 11.06
CA LYS A 433 -62.45 -37.37 10.65
C LYS A 433 -63.70 -38.17 10.31
N GLN A 434 -63.62 -38.96 9.27
CA GLN A 434 -64.66 -39.90 8.88
C GLN A 434 -64.06 -41.27 8.63
N ASP A 435 -64.64 -42.29 9.26
CA ASP A 435 -64.33 -43.67 8.95
C ASP A 435 -64.97 -44.07 7.61
N LEU A 436 -64.24 -44.84 6.80
CA LEU A 436 -64.67 -45.37 5.51
C LEU A 436 -65.21 -46.80 5.68
N GLU A 437 -66.24 -47.15 4.90
CA GLU A 437 -67.00 -48.38 5.10
C GLU A 437 -66.28 -49.66 4.63
N GLU A 438 -66.14 -50.61 5.56
CA GLU A 438 -66.12 -52.07 5.33
C GLU A 438 -66.84 -52.74 6.52
N ASN A 439 -68.18 -52.81 6.43
CA ASN A 439 -69.16 -53.67 7.13
C ASN A 439 -69.10 -53.79 8.68
N THR A 440 -70.13 -53.28 9.38
CA THR A 440 -70.70 -53.82 10.65
C THR A 440 -72.06 -53.20 11.01
N ARG A 441 -72.78 -53.89 11.92
CA ARG A 441 -74.22 -53.90 12.24
C ARG A 441 -75.00 -52.58 12.42
N TYR A 442 -74.34 -51.43 12.59
CA TYR A 442 -74.97 -50.14 12.93
C TYR A 442 -74.54 -49.04 11.95
N SER A 443 -74.81 -49.25 10.66
CA SER A 443 -74.39 -48.34 9.59
C SER A 443 -75.26 -47.08 9.47
N TYR A 444 -75.38 -46.27 10.53
CA TYR A 444 -75.88 -44.92 10.37
C TYR A 444 -74.73 -44.01 9.93
N THR A 445 -74.88 -43.38 8.77
CA THR A 445 -73.84 -42.57 8.10
C THR A 445 -73.32 -41.38 8.93
N ASP A 446 -74.00 -41.03 10.02
CA ASP A 446 -73.62 -39.93 10.90
C ASP A 446 -72.84 -40.37 12.15
N GLU A 447 -72.77 -41.67 12.44
CA GLU A 447 -72.04 -42.22 13.60
C GLU A 447 -70.54 -42.43 13.33
N SER A 448 -70.14 -42.50 12.06
CA SER A 448 -68.77 -42.66 11.59
C SER A 448 -67.99 -41.35 11.42
N LYS A 449 -68.58 -40.22 11.83
CA LYS A 449 -68.05 -38.86 11.67
C LYS A 449 -67.66 -38.27 13.02
N TYR A 450 -66.45 -37.74 13.11
CA TYR A 450 -65.86 -37.25 14.35
C TYR A 450 -65.38 -35.81 14.18
N ILE A 451 -65.59 -35.01 15.22
CA ILE A 451 -64.84 -33.78 15.44
C ILE A 451 -63.82 -34.09 16.53
N GLY A 452 -62.57 -33.73 16.28
CA GLY A 452 -61.48 -34.01 17.19
C GLY A 452 -60.49 -32.87 17.31
N THR A 453 -59.63 -33.00 18.30
CA THR A 453 -58.51 -32.11 18.54
C THR A 453 -57.27 -32.93 18.87
N SER A 454 -56.12 -32.46 18.40
CA SER A 454 -54.84 -33.11 18.67
C SER A 454 -53.78 -32.10 19.10
N LEU A 455 -52.93 -32.50 20.04
CA LEU A 455 -51.76 -31.76 20.47
C LEU A 455 -50.52 -32.67 20.41
N ALA A 456 -49.58 -32.30 19.55
CA ALA A 456 -48.33 -33.04 19.35
C ALA A 456 -47.11 -32.17 19.65
N TYR A 457 -46.12 -32.78 20.29
CA TYR A 457 -44.80 -32.22 20.54
C TYR A 457 -43.76 -32.83 19.62
N TYR A 458 -42.87 -32.03 19.05
CA TYR A 458 -41.83 -32.47 18.12
C TYR A 458 -40.44 -32.13 18.65
N PHE A 459 -39.53 -33.10 18.61
CA PHE A 459 -38.14 -32.98 19.02
C PHE A 459 -37.24 -32.48 17.89
#